data_AF-A0AAV6DK36-F1
#
_entry.id   AF-A0AAV6DK36-F1
#
_cell.length_a   1.000
_cell.length_b   1.000
_cell.length_c   1.000
_cell.angle_alpha   90.00
_cell.angle_beta   90.00
_cell.angle_gamma   90.00
#
_symmetry.space_group_name_H-M   'P 1'
#
loop_
_entity.id
_entity.type
_entity.pdbx_description
1 polymer ?
#
loop_
_entity_poly.entity_id
_entity_poly.type
_entity_poly.pdbx_seq_one_letter_code
_entity_poly.pdbx_strand_id
1 'polypeptide(L)' 'MAADRTRDREPEWELLTLRGLAMTDETASEFTGTLVVHRRGSAEPVENVSVRIKRSMLEELATTVQRLLARSTPFTR' A
#
# COMPACT_ATOMS: atom_id res chain seq x y z
N MET A 1 23.41 28.13 20.27
CA MET A 1 22.22 27.23 20.29
C MET A 1 21.65 27.16 18.89
N ALA A 2 22.07 26.18 18.11
CA ALA A 2 21.39 25.79 16.88
C ALA A 2 20.89 24.37 17.13
N ALA A 3 19.61 24.25 17.52
CA ALA A 3 18.97 22.95 17.60
C ALA A 3 18.89 22.42 16.17
N ASP A 4 19.77 21.46 15.87
CA ASP A 4 19.74 20.63 14.69
C ASP A 4 18.34 20.01 14.58
N ARG A 5 17.53 20.60 13.69
CA ARG A 5 16.18 20.15 13.37
C ARG A 5 16.24 19.24 12.15
N THR A 6 17.14 18.28 12.16
CA THR A 6 16.88 17.00 11.50
C THR A 6 15.79 16.30 12.30
N ARG A 7 14.52 16.68 12.06
CA ARG A 7 13.47 15.68 12.18
C ARG A 7 13.90 14.60 11.21
N ASP A 8 14.36 13.46 11.72
CA ASP A 8 14.40 12.23 10.95
C ASP A 8 13.02 12.08 10.32
N ARG A 9 12.90 12.44 9.04
CA ARG A 9 11.69 12.15 8.30
C ARG A 9 11.57 10.64 8.35
N GLU A 10 10.47 10.16 8.91
CA GLU A 10 10.15 8.74 8.83
C GLU A 10 10.33 8.28 7.38
N PRO A 11 10.96 7.12 7.16
CA PRO A 11 11.19 6.62 5.81
C PRO A 11 9.86 6.51 5.08
N GLU A 12 9.77 7.17 3.92
CA GLU A 12 8.63 7.03 3.03
C GLU A 12 8.79 5.74 2.22
N TRP A 13 7.75 4.90 2.24
CA TRP A 13 7.71 3.64 1.52
C TRP A 13 6.79 3.78 0.30
N GLU A 14 7.22 3.26 -0.84
CA GLU A 14 6.35 3.17 -2.01
C GLU A 14 5.83 1.74 -2.12
N LEU A 15 4.51 1.63 -2.34
CA LEU A 15 3.84 0.36 -2.60
C LEU A 15 3.95 0.06 -4.10
N LEU A 16 4.66 -1.01 -4.44
CA LEU A 16 4.84 -1.43 -5.83
C LEU A 16 3.70 -2.31 -6.31
N THR A 17 3.33 -3.32 -5.50
CA THR A 17 2.26 -4.25 -5.85
C THR A 17 1.79 -5.04 -4.62
N LEU A 18 0.61 -5.65 -4.74
CA LEU A 18 0.08 -6.64 -3.80
C LEU A 18 0.01 -7.98 -4.53
N ARG A 19 0.78 -8.96 -4.06
CA ARG A 19 0.87 -10.29 -4.66
C ARG A 19 0.10 -11.32 -3.84
N GLY A 20 -0.48 -12.29 -4.55
CA GLY A 20 -1.09 -13.47 -3.92
C GLY A 20 -2.20 -13.14 -2.94
N LEU A 21 -2.94 -12.05 -3.15
CA LEU A 21 -4.11 -11.74 -2.33
C LEU A 21 -5.15 -12.86 -2.52
N ALA A 22 -5.38 -13.62 -1.46
CA ALA A 22 -6.22 -14.80 -1.50
C ALA A 22 -7.20 -14.81 -0.32
N MET A 23 -8.35 -15.41 -0.56
CA MET A 23 -9.38 -15.75 0.41
C MET A 23 -9.43 -17.26 0.63
N THR A 24 -9.87 -17.67 1.81
CA THR A 24 -10.08 -19.10 2.11
C THR A 24 -11.35 -19.65 1.47
N ASP A 25 -12.40 -18.82 1.36
CA ASP A 25 -13.74 -19.14 0.87
C ASP A 25 -14.54 -17.84 0.65
N GLU A 26 -15.72 -17.90 -0.01
CA GLU A 26 -16.57 -16.75 -0.33
C GLU A 26 -17.01 -15.90 0.88
N THR A 27 -17.04 -16.49 2.08
CA THR A 27 -17.46 -15.85 3.33
C THR A 27 -16.29 -15.27 4.13
N ALA A 28 -15.05 -15.42 3.65
CA ALA A 28 -13.85 -15.01 4.36
C ALA A 28 -13.91 -13.54 4.83
N SER A 29 -13.69 -13.31 6.13
CA SER A 29 -13.64 -11.98 6.73
C SER A 29 -12.23 -11.36 6.66
N GLU A 30 -11.22 -12.16 6.34
CA GLU A 30 -9.82 -11.77 6.22
C GLU A 30 -9.18 -12.44 4.98
N PHE A 31 -8.23 -11.73 4.40
CA PHE A 31 -7.49 -12.13 3.21
C PHE A 31 -6.00 -12.12 3.53
N THR A 32 -5.23 -13.00 2.91
CA THR A 32 -3.78 -13.03 3.09
C THR A 32 -3.10 -12.66 1.78
N GLY A 33 -1.93 -12.03 1.86
CA GLY A 33 -1.16 -11.65 0.68
C GLY A 33 0.22 -11.13 1.05
N THR A 34 0.93 -10.61 0.07
CA THR A 34 2.26 -10.01 0.25
C THR A 34 2.29 -8.62 -0.38
N LEU A 35 2.55 -7.59 0.43
CA LEU A 35 2.88 -6.25 -0.06
C LEU A 35 4.33 -6.24 -0.50
N VAL A 36 4.55 -5.72 -1.70
CA VAL A 36 5.86 -5.52 -2.28
C VAL A 36 6.13 -4.03 -2.18
N VAL A 37 7.07 -3.65 -1.31
CA VAL A 37 7.38 -2.26 -1.00
C VAL A 37 8.85 -1.98 -1.22
N HIS A 38 9.19 -0.71 -1.38
CA HIS A 38 10.58 -0.28 -1.33
C HIS A 38 10.66 1.10 -0.68
N ARG A 39 11.80 1.37 -0.05
CA ARG A 39 12.05 2.69 0.50
C ARG A 39 12.24 3.68 -0.64
N ARG A 40 11.51 4.79 -0.60
CA ARG A 40 11.57 5.85 -1.61
C ARG A 40 13.01 6.35 -1.77
N GLY A 41 13.50 6.35 -3.01
CA GLY A 41 14.86 6.78 -3.35
C GLY A 41 15.98 5.81 -2.97
N SER A 42 15.65 4.60 -2.47
CA SER A 42 16.66 3.59 -2.15
C SER A 42 17.05 2.78 -3.38
N ALA A 43 18.35 2.46 -3.50
CA ALA A 43 18.89 1.50 -4.45
C ALA A 43 18.85 0.04 -3.92
N GLU A 44 18.46 -0.13 -2.65
CA GLU A 44 18.35 -1.42 -1.96
C GLU A 44 17.13 -2.24 -2.43
N PRO A 45 17.14 -3.58 -2.22
CA PRO A 45 16.15 -4.46 -2.81
C PRO A 45 14.74 -4.28 -2.24
N VAL A 46 13.78 -4.68 -3.08
CA VAL A 46 12.36 -4.78 -2.78
C VAL A 46 12.10 -5.62 -1.52
N GLU A 47 11.32 -5.08 -0.59
CA GLU A 47 10.87 -5.76 0.62
C GLU A 47 9.51 -6.43 0.41
N ASN A 48 9.36 -7.64 0.97
CA ASN A 48 8.15 -8.43 0.87
C ASN A 48 7.53 -8.58 2.25
N VAL A 49 6.40 -7.91 2.48
CA VAL A 49 5.70 -7.90 3.76
C VAL A 49 4.47 -8.78 3.68
N SER A 50 4.46 -9.88 4.44
CA SER A 50 3.26 -10.71 4.58
C SER A 50 2.18 -9.93 5.33
N VAL A 51 0.97 -9.91 4.77
CA VAL A 51 -0.16 -9.15 5.33
C VAL A 51 -1.41 -10.00 5.49
N ARG A 52 -2.19 -9.64 6.51
CA ARG A 52 -3.59 -10.05 6.65
C ARG A 52 -4.47 -8.82 6.59
N ILE A 53 -5.45 -8.82 5.69
CA ILE A 53 -6.28 -7.66 5.38
C ILE A 53 -7.74 -8.03 5.67
N LYS A 54 -8.44 -7.19 6.44
CA LYS A 54 -9.88 -7.36 6.70
C LYS A 54 -10.69 -7.05 5.46
N ARG A 55 -11.78 -7.79 5.24
CA ARG A 55 -12.74 -7.54 4.15
C ARG A 55 -13.21 -6.08 4.11
N SER A 56 -13.62 -5.55 5.25
CA SER A 56 -14.13 -4.17 5.36
C SER A 56 -13.13 -3.14 4.87
N MET A 57 -11.82 -3.36 5.08
CA MET A 57 -10.77 -2.47 4.60
C MET A 57 -10.64 -2.51 3.08
N LEU A 58 -10.77 -3.69 2.46
CA LEU A 58 -10.76 -3.81 0.99
C LEU A 58 -12.00 -3.16 0.36
N GLU A 59 -13.17 -3.30 0.98
CA GLU A 59 -14.41 -2.66 0.52
C GLU A 59 -14.34 -1.13 0.61
N GLU A 60 -13.81 -0.61 1.72
CA GLU A 60 -13.55 0.81 1.90
C GLU A 60 -12.51 1.35 0.91
N LEU A 61 -11.41 0.60 0.72
CA LEU A 61 -10.37 0.94 -0.25
C LEU A 61 -10.93 0.97 -1.67
N ALA A 62 -11.71 -0.04 -2.07
CA ALA A 62 -12.33 -0.11 -3.39
C ALA A 62 -13.24 1.11 -3.64
N THR A 63 -14.07 1.46 -2.66
CA THR A 63 -14.94 2.64 -2.72
C THR A 63 -14.13 3.93 -2.87
N THR A 64 -13.06 4.06 -2.09
CA THR A 64 -12.19 5.25 -2.08
C THR A 64 -11.44 5.40 -3.40
N VAL A 65 -10.86 4.32 -3.91
CA VAL A 65 -10.13 4.30 -5.18
C VAL A 65 -11.08 4.59 -6.34
N GLN A 66 -12.28 4.00 -6.36
CA GLN A 66 -13.27 4.27 -7.42
C GLN A 66 -13.64 5.76 -7.47
N ARG A 67 -13.90 6.39 -6.32
CA ARG A 67 -14.21 7.82 -6.24
C ARG A 67 -13.04 8.69 -6.67
N LEU A 68 -11.82 8.32 -6.28
CA LEU A 68 -10.62 9.03 -6.67
C LEU A 68 -10.39 8.97 -8.18
N LEU A 69 -10.44 7.77 -8.75
CA LEU A 69 -10.20 7.55 -10.19
C LEU A 69 -11.26 8.22 -11.06
N ALA A 70 -12.54 8.19 -10.65
CA ALA A 70 -13.63 8.86 -11.37
C ALA A 70 -13.42 10.39 -11.49
N ARG A 71 -12.65 10.98 -10.56
CA ARG A 71 -12.32 12.41 -10.55
C ARG A 71 -10.93 12.72 -11.11
N SER A 72 -10.13 11.69 -11.35
CA SER A 72 -8.78 11.85 -11.88
C SER A 72 -8.81 12.05 -13.39
N THR A 73 -7.88 12.84 -13.92
CA THR A 73 -7.66 12.88 -15.36
C THR A 73 -7.17 11.50 -15.80
N PRO A 74 -7.77 10.88 -16.84
CA PRO A 74 -7.27 9.64 -17.36
C PRO A 74 -5.78 9.75 -17.67
N PHE A 75 -5.00 8.75 -17.24
CA PHE A 75 -3.59 8.70 -17.57
C PHE A 75 -3.45 8.37 -19.06
N THR A 76 -3.27 9.41 -19.88
CA THR A 76 -2.93 9.26 -21.30
C THR A 76 -1.42 9.08 -21.38
N ARG A 77 -0.98 7.89 -21.83
CA ARG A 77 0.43 7.55 -21.98
C ARG A 77 1.06 8.26 -23.17
#